data_AF-A0A946GEI6-F1
#
_entry.id   AF-A0A946GEI6-F1
#
_cell.length_a   1.000
_cell.length_b   1.000
_cell.length_c   1.000
_cell.angle_alpha   90.00
_cell.angle_beta   90.00
_cell.angle_gamma   90.00
#
_symmetry.space_group_name_H-M   'P 1'
#
loop_
_entity.id
_entity.type
_entity.pdbx_description
1 polymer ?
#
loop_
_entity_poly.entity_id
_entity_poly.type
_entity_poly.pdbx_seq_one_letter_code
_entity_poly.pdbx_strand_id
1 'polypeptide(L)'
;MAIHVLRTIVIVLGVLILAVFGAIIWTAFDDDGETGAVSGGEASGEVPDLLSLGLPSPACTIEEASTAAGRLTIITGGPANLPECRRVFVIQLSSGQIQAEIRP
;
A
#
# COMPACT_ATOMS: atom_id res chain seq x y z
N MET A 1 0.37 -40.77 -31.13
CA MET A 1 -0.48 -39.72 -30.50
C MET A 1 0.07 -39.22 -29.17
N ALA A 2 0.40 -40.08 -28.20
CA ALA A 2 0.83 -39.67 -26.85
C ALA A 2 2.06 -38.73 -26.78
N ILE A 3 3.04 -38.90 -27.67
CA ILE A 3 4.26 -38.06 -27.70
C ILE A 3 3.96 -36.61 -28.09
N HIS A 4 3.00 -36.40 -28.99
CA HIS A 4 2.57 -35.04 -29.36
C HIS A 4 1.84 -34.37 -28.19
N VAL A 5 1.00 -35.11 -27.47
CA VAL A 5 0.29 -34.61 -26.27
C VAL A 5 1.27 -34.24 -25.16
N LEU A 6 2.28 -35.08 -24.89
CA LEU A 6 3.30 -34.80 -23.89
C LEU A 6 4.11 -33.54 -24.24
N ARG A 7 4.50 -33.39 -25.52
CA ARG A 7 5.22 -32.20 -25.99
C ARG A 7 4.39 -30.92 -25.82
N THR A 8 3.11 -30.97 -26.13
CA THR A 8 2.21 -29.80 -25.96
C THR A 8 2.08 -29.44 -24.48
N ILE A 9 1.89 -30.42 -23.60
CA ILE A 9 1.76 -30.17 -22.15
C ILE A 9 3.04 -29.53 -21.60
N VAL A 10 4.22 -30.02 -21.98
CA VAL A 10 5.50 -29.45 -21.51
C VAL A 10 5.69 -28.02 -21.99
N ILE A 11 5.32 -27.71 -23.23
CA ILE A 11 5.41 -26.34 -23.76
C ILE A 11 4.46 -25.41 -23.00
N VAL A 12 3.20 -25.83 -22.80
CA VAL A 12 2.23 -25.03 -22.03
C VAL A 12 2.72 -24.82 -20.62
N LEU A 13 3.21 -25.85 -19.94
CA LEU A 13 3.72 -25.77 -18.57
C LEU A 13 4.93 -24.82 -18.49
N GLY A 14 5.86 -24.90 -19.43
CA GLY A 14 7.03 -24.02 -19.48
C GLY A 14 6.66 -22.54 -19.66
N VAL A 15 5.70 -22.26 -20.55
CA VAL A 15 5.18 -20.89 -20.74
C VAL A 15 4.46 -20.39 -19.49
N LEU A 16 3.66 -21.24 -18.84
CA LEU A 16 2.94 -20.89 -17.62
C LEU A 16 3.89 -20.56 -16.46
N ILE A 17 4.97 -21.34 -16.30
CA ILE A 17 6.01 -21.06 -15.30
C ILE A 17 6.71 -19.74 -15.59
N LEU A 18 7.12 -19.49 -16.85
CA LEU A 18 7.74 -18.22 -17.23
C LEU A 18 6.82 -17.02 -17.01
N ALA A 19 5.53 -17.15 -17.30
CA ALA A 19 4.55 -16.09 -17.07
C ALA A 19 4.40 -15.77 -15.57
N VAL A 20 4.33 -16.79 -14.71
CA VAL A 20 4.26 -16.60 -13.26
C VAL A 20 5.54 -15.96 -12.70
N PHE A 21 6.72 -16.44 -13.12
CA PHE A 21 7.99 -15.83 -12.71
C PHE A 21 8.13 -14.39 -13.22
N GLY A 22 7.73 -14.14 -14.46
CA GLY A 22 7.70 -12.79 -15.03
C GLY A 22 6.80 -11.87 -14.22
N ALA A 23 5.60 -12.33 -13.84
CA ALA A 23 4.69 -11.56 -13.00
C ALA A 23 5.28 -11.27 -11.61
N ILE A 24 5.89 -12.25 -10.94
CA ILE A 24 6.50 -12.07 -9.62
C ILE A 24 7.65 -11.05 -9.68
N ILE A 25 8.52 -11.19 -10.69
CA ILE A 25 9.64 -10.25 -10.89
C ILE A 25 9.09 -8.86 -11.20
N TRP A 26 8.08 -8.76 -12.06
CA TRP A 26 7.46 -7.50 -12.41
C TRP A 26 6.83 -6.83 -11.18
N THR A 27 6.05 -7.55 -10.37
CA THR A 27 5.47 -7.00 -9.13
C THR A 27 6.48 -6.56 -8.07
N ALA A 28 7.73 -7.03 -8.15
CA ALA A 28 8.78 -6.59 -7.22
C ALA A 28 9.47 -5.29 -7.65
N PHE A 29 9.30 -4.87 -8.91
CA PHE A 29 9.88 -3.65 -9.47
C PHE A 29 8.82 -2.63 -9.95
N ASP A 30 7.56 -3.04 -10.09
CA ASP A 30 6.41 -2.21 -10.48
C ASP A 30 5.65 -1.70 -9.24
N ASP A 31 6.39 -1.24 -8.21
CA ASP A 31 5.84 -0.52 -7.04
C ASP A 31 5.72 1.00 -7.31
N ASP A 32 5.94 1.42 -8.56
CA ASP A 32 5.83 2.81 -9.03
C ASP A 32 4.99 2.86 -10.33
N GLY A 33 3.68 2.57 -10.27
CA GLY A 33 2.79 2.88 -11.40
C GLY A 33 1.52 2.06 -11.52
N GLU A 34 0.43 2.55 -10.93
CA GLU A 34 -0.93 2.12 -11.21
C GLU A 34 -1.21 1.88 -12.71
N THR A 35 -1.78 0.72 -13.08
CA THR A 35 -3.07 0.60 -13.81
C THR A 35 -3.34 -0.83 -14.31
N GLY A 36 -4.46 -1.43 -13.88
CA GLY A 36 -4.94 -2.72 -14.37
C GLY A 36 -6.25 -3.16 -13.72
N ALA A 37 -7.32 -2.42 -14.00
CA ALA A 37 -8.66 -2.60 -13.47
C ALA A 37 -9.21 -4.03 -13.56
N VAL A 38 -9.68 -4.57 -12.42
CA VAL A 38 -10.82 -5.49 -12.35
C VAL A 38 -12.01 -4.71 -11.81
N SER A 39 -13.06 -4.64 -12.62
CA SER A 39 -14.29 -3.88 -12.43
C SER A 39 -15.32 -4.62 -11.57
N GLY A 40 -16.00 -3.88 -10.69
CA GLY A 40 -17.20 -4.27 -9.94
C GLY A 40 -17.11 -3.89 -8.46
N GLY A 41 -16.92 -2.61 -8.11
CA GLY A 41 -17.99 -1.75 -7.53
C GLY A 41 -18.31 -2.19 -6.09
N GLU A 42 -17.92 -1.52 -5.01
CA GLU A 42 -17.96 -0.09 -4.71
C GLU A 42 -16.64 0.33 -4.02
N ALA A 43 -15.85 1.18 -4.66
CA ALA A 43 -14.76 1.89 -3.99
C ALA A 43 -15.32 3.14 -3.26
N SER A 44 -16.27 2.88 -2.36
CA SER A 44 -16.62 3.72 -1.22
C SER A 44 -16.50 2.86 0.03
N GLY A 45 -15.40 2.11 0.13
CA GLY A 45 -14.98 1.53 1.39
C GLY A 45 -14.30 2.64 2.16
N GLU A 46 -15.09 3.36 2.94
CA GLU A 46 -14.70 4.14 4.11
C GLU A 46 -13.27 3.78 4.53
N VAL A 47 -12.33 4.71 4.30
CA VAL A 47 -10.99 4.65 4.91
C VAL A 47 -11.26 4.25 6.35
N PRO A 48 -10.77 3.09 6.85
CA PRO A 48 -11.10 2.64 8.19
C PRO A 48 -10.75 3.78 9.14
N ASP A 49 -11.79 4.40 9.70
CA ASP A 49 -11.81 5.67 10.43
C ASP A 49 -11.11 5.56 11.81
N LEU A 50 -10.20 4.59 11.94
CA LEU A 50 -9.70 4.07 13.19
C LEU A 50 -8.25 3.55 13.10
N LEU A 51 -7.41 4.06 12.19
CA LEU A 51 -6.03 4.33 12.61
C LEU A 51 -6.07 5.55 13.53
N SER A 52 -6.61 5.33 14.74
CA SER A 52 -6.71 6.35 15.76
C SER A 52 -5.30 6.66 16.23
N LEU A 53 -4.65 7.59 15.54
CA LEU A 53 -3.35 8.18 15.89
C LEU A 53 -3.41 8.98 17.20
N GLY A 54 -4.44 8.76 18.04
CA GLY A 54 -4.73 9.53 19.23
C GLY A 54 -5.01 11.00 18.90
N LEU A 55 -5.59 11.28 17.74
CA LEU A 55 -5.87 12.65 17.33
C LEU A 55 -6.88 13.29 18.31
N PRO A 56 -6.60 14.51 18.80
CA PRO A 56 -7.35 15.13 19.90
C PRO A 56 -8.77 15.54 19.51
N SER A 57 -9.07 15.64 18.21
CA SER A 57 -10.36 16.10 17.70
C SER A 57 -10.76 15.33 16.45
N PRO A 58 -12.05 15.02 16.27
CA PRO A 58 -12.57 14.39 15.05
C PRO A 58 -12.48 15.32 13.82
N ALA A 59 -12.19 16.62 14.03
CA ALA A 59 -11.93 17.56 12.95
C ALA A 59 -10.48 17.47 12.43
N CYS A 60 -9.63 16.67 13.06
CA CYS A 60 -8.29 16.39 12.55
C CYS A 60 -8.35 15.31 11.46
N THR A 61 -7.73 15.58 10.32
CA THR A 61 -7.67 14.67 9.18
C THR A 61 -6.25 14.26 8.89
N ILE A 62 -6.07 13.13 8.21
CA ILE A 62 -4.77 12.75 7.64
C ILE A 62 -4.62 13.50 6.32
N GLU A 63 -3.61 14.37 6.22
CA GLU A 63 -3.31 15.11 4.98
C GLU A 63 -2.43 14.29 4.06
N GLU A 64 -1.47 13.54 4.62
CA GLU A 64 -0.53 12.75 3.85
C GLU A 64 -0.09 11.50 4.62
N ALA A 65 0.05 10.38 3.93
CA ALA A 65 0.65 9.16 4.45
C ALA A 65 1.60 8.60 3.40
N SER A 66 2.88 8.49 3.74
CA SER A 66 3.92 8.02 2.82
C SER A 66 4.80 6.98 3.50
N THR A 67 5.15 5.93 2.78
CA THR A 67 6.09 4.90 3.23
C THR A 67 7.38 5.00 2.45
N ALA A 68 8.50 5.20 3.15
CA ALA A 68 9.82 5.26 2.53
C ALA A 68 10.88 4.60 3.43
N ALA A 69 11.77 3.80 2.83
CA ALA A 69 12.92 3.18 3.50
C ALA A 69 12.57 2.45 4.82
N GLY A 70 11.43 1.72 4.85
CA GLY A 70 10.99 0.98 6.03
C GLY A 70 10.37 1.85 7.13
N ARG A 71 9.97 3.08 6.81
CA ARG A 71 9.31 4.03 7.72
C ARG A 71 7.98 4.48 7.11
N LEU A 72 6.96 4.60 7.94
CA LEU A 72 5.67 5.20 7.62
C LEU A 72 5.63 6.60 8.25
N THR A 73 5.55 7.61 7.39
CA THR A 73 5.37 9.00 7.80
C THR A 73 3.92 9.39 7.58
N ILE A 74 3.25 9.86 8.63
CA ILE A 74 1.87 10.33 8.57
C ILE A 74 1.86 11.79 8.98
N ILE A 75 1.33 12.65 8.11
CA ILE A 75 1.11 14.06 8.38
C ILE A 75 -0.38 14.24 8.60
N THR A 76 -0.72 14.72 9.79
CA THR A 76 -2.09 15.07 10.14
C THR A 76 -2.24 16.58 10.07
N GLY A 77 -3.45 17.03 9.78
CA GLY A 77 -3.83 18.43 9.69
C GLY A 77 -5.27 18.63 10.12
N GLY A 78 -5.77 19.85 10.00
CA GLY A 78 -7.10 20.21 10.46
C GLY A 78 -7.40 21.68 10.19
N PRO A 79 -8.62 22.13 10.50
CA PRO A 79 -9.02 23.51 10.27
C PRO A 79 -8.13 24.47 11.07
N ALA A 80 -7.90 25.67 10.53
CA ALA A 80 -6.89 26.62 11.04
C ALA A 80 -7.09 27.05 12.51
N ASN A 81 -8.27 26.81 13.07
CA ASN A 81 -8.62 27.05 14.47
C ASN A 81 -8.15 25.93 15.43
N LEU A 82 -7.60 24.82 14.93
CA LEU A 82 -7.14 23.67 15.71
C LEU A 82 -5.69 23.28 15.34
N PRO A 83 -4.67 24.02 15.84
CA PRO A 83 -3.27 23.76 15.52
C PRO A 83 -2.76 22.40 16.04
N GLU A 84 -3.40 21.87 17.08
CA GLU A 84 -3.14 20.55 17.68
C GLU A 84 -3.39 19.35 16.76
N CYS A 85 -4.10 19.58 15.66
CA CYS A 85 -4.31 18.60 14.60
C CYS A 85 -3.08 18.45 13.69
N ARG A 86 -2.18 19.44 13.63
CA ARG A 86 -0.98 19.35 12.80
C ARG A 86 0.11 18.58 13.51
N ARG A 87 0.36 17.34 13.10
CA ARG A 87 1.41 16.49 13.67
C ARG A 87 2.05 15.64 12.59
N VAL A 88 3.31 15.29 12.81
CA VAL A 88 4.02 14.34 11.96
C VAL A 88 4.39 13.12 12.80
N PHE A 89 3.85 11.96 12.44
CA PHE A 89 4.17 10.67 13.04
C PHE A 89 5.15 9.94 12.13
N VAL A 90 6.30 9.54 12.65
CA VAL A 90 7.25 8.67 11.94
C VAL A 90 7.29 7.33 12.63
N ILE A 91 6.71 6.32 12.00
CA ILE A 91 6.57 4.96 12.51
C ILE A 91 7.57 4.06 11.78
N GLN A 92 8.28 3.18 12.49
CA GLN A 92 9.13 2.19 11.84
C GLN A 92 8.30 0.95 11.50
N LEU A 93 8.26 0.58 10.22
CA LEU A 93 7.39 -0.51 9.74
C LEU A 93 7.83 -1.88 10.29
N SER A 94 9.12 -2.07 10.55
CA SER A 94 9.65 -3.34 11.06
C SER A 94 9.31 -3.62 12.52
N SER A 95 9.08 -2.59 13.33
CA SER A 95 8.82 -2.70 14.76
C SER A 95 7.44 -2.19 15.18
N GLY A 96 6.74 -1.47 14.30
CA GLY A 96 5.49 -0.78 14.61
C GLY A 96 5.65 0.36 15.62
N GLN A 97 6.88 0.74 15.97
CA GLN A 97 7.12 1.77 16.98
C GLN A 97 7.15 3.16 16.37
N ILE A 98 6.54 4.13 17.07
CA ILE A 98 6.63 5.55 16.75
C ILE A 98 8.03 6.02 17.14
N GLN A 99 8.85 6.37 16.15
CA GLN A 99 10.19 6.91 16.37
C GLN A 99 10.18 8.41 16.66
N ALA A 100 9.22 9.15 16.09
CA ALA A 100 9.12 10.58 16.28
C ALA A 100 7.66 11.06 16.17
N GLU A 101 7.29 11.95 17.08
CA GLU A 101 6.09 12.79 16.99
C GLU A 101 6.55 14.24 16.99
N ILE A 102 6.35 14.94 15.87
CA ILE A 102 6.73 16.35 15.72
C ILE A 102 5.46 17.19 15.79
N ARG A 103 5.46 18.16 16.72
CA ARG A 103 4.45 19.23 16.82
C ARG A 103 5.09 20.54 16.33
N PRO A 104 4.57 21.15 15.25
CA PRO A 104 4.99 22.46 14.80
C PRO A 104 4.46 23.58 15.72
#